data_AF-X1Q2P7-F1
#
_entry.id   AF-X1Q2P7-F1
#
_cell.length_a   1.000
_cell.length_b   1.000
_cell.length_c   1.000
_cell.angle_alpha   90.00
_cell.angle_beta   90.00
_cell.angle_gamma   90.00
#
_symmetry.space_group_name_H-M   'P 1'
#
loop_
_entity.id
_entity.type
_entity.pdbx_description
1 polymer ?
#
loop_
_entity_poly.entity_id
_entity_poly.type
_entity_poly.pdbx_seq_one_letter_code
_entity_poly.pdbx_strand_id
1 'polypeptide(L)' 'MIGDDIEISVTEVRGKKIRLGIKAPAFIPVNRKEIYQLIQRENLASTRAPGKVDKLISLLKK' A
#
# COMPACT_ATOMS: atom_id res chain seq x y z
N MET A 1 8.78 -15.22 12.27
CA MET A 1 7.55 -14.72 12.91
C MET A 1 7.66 -13.20 12.92
N ILE A 2 6.82 -12.48 12.18
CA ILE A 2 6.79 -11.01 12.15
C ILE A 2 5.50 -10.60 12.86
N GLY A 3 5.61 -10.11 14.10
CA GLY A 3 4.46 -10.01 15.01
C GLY A 3 3.91 -11.39 15.41
N ASP A 4 2.88 -11.42 16.24
CA ASP A 4 2.26 -12.67 16.73
C ASP A 4 1.27 -13.31 15.74
N ASP A 5 0.88 -12.58 14.69
CA ASP A 5 -0.26 -12.94 13.84
C ASP A 5 0.07 -13.18 12.36
N ILE A 6 1.32 -13.05 11.93
CA ILE A 6 1.71 -13.19 10.52
C ILE A 6 2.59 -14.42 10.30
N GLU A 7 2.05 -15.39 9.57
CA GLU A 7 2.74 -16.60 9.12
C GLU A 7 3.01 -16.52 7.61
N ILE A 8 4.25 -16.79 7.21
CA ILE A 8 4.68 -16.80 5.81
C ILE A 8 5.12 -18.23 5.48
N SER A 9 4.45 -18.86 4.52
CA SER A 9 4.75 -20.21 4.06
C SER A 9 5.15 -20.19 2.58
N VAL A 10 6.10 -21.05 2.19
CA VAL A 10 6.46 -21.22 0.78
C VAL A 10 5.58 -22.33 0.22
N THR A 11 4.59 -21.98 -0.59
CA THR A 11 3.62 -22.96 -1.12
C THR A 11 4.22 -23.76 -2.27
N GLU A 12 5.02 -23.11 -3.13
CA GLU A 12 5.53 -23.75 -4.35
C GLU A 12 6.76 -23.01 -4.86
N VAL A 13 7.76 -23.77 -5.33
CA VAL A 13 8.94 -23.23 -6.02
C VAL A 13 8.94 -23.76 -7.45
N ARG A 14 8.75 -22.86 -8.42
CA ARG A 14 8.87 -23.17 -9.86
C ARG A 14 10.04 -22.41 -10.47
N GLY A 15 11.18 -23.08 -10.58
CA GLY A 15 12.39 -22.50 -11.17
C GLY A 15 12.79 -21.20 -10.48
N LYS A 16 12.66 -20.06 -11.18
CA LYS A 16 12.97 -18.71 -10.64
C LYS A 16 11.80 -18.01 -9.95
N LYS A 17 10.58 -18.57 -9.96
CA LYS A 17 9.41 -17.97 -9.32
C LYS A 17 9.03 -18.76 -8.06
N ILE A 18 8.89 -18.04 -6.95
CA ILE A 18 8.51 -18.60 -5.66
C ILE A 18 7.10 -18.08 -5.34
N ARG A 19 6.18 -18.99 -5.01
CA ARG A 19 4.87 -18.66 -4.46
C ARG A 19 4.98 -18.65 -2.94
N LEU A 20 4.73 -17.48 -2.36
CA LEU A 20 4.59 -17.32 -0.92
C LEU A 20 3.12 -17.26 -0.56
N GLY A 21 2.69 -18.15 0.33
CA GLY A 21 1.46 -18.04 1.09
C GLY A 21 1.70 -17.11 2.27
N ILE A 22 0.81 -16.13 2.43
CA ILE A 22 0.84 -15.21 3.57
C ILE A 22 -0.46 -15.41 4.32
N LYS A 23 -0.37 -15.82 5.57
CA LYS A 23 -1.49 -15.96 6.49
C LYS A 23 -1.36 -14.85 7.52
N ALA A 24 -2.25 -13.87 7.41
CA ALA A 24 -2.36 -12.75 8.32
C ALA A 24 -3.84 -12.50 8.61
N PRO A 25 -4.20 -11.98 9.79
CA PRO A 25 -5.56 -11.59 10.09
C PRO A 25 -6.01 -10.41 9.22
N ALA A 26 -7.32 -10.34 8.97
CA ALA A 26 -7.91 -9.39 8.01
C ALA A 26 -7.70 -7.90 8.35
N PHE A 27 -7.36 -7.58 9.61
CA PHE A 27 -7.08 -6.20 10.03
C PHE A 27 -5.69 -5.71 9.60
N ILE A 28 -4.78 -6.62 9.20
CA ILE A 28 -3.43 -6.26 8.76
C ILE A 28 -3.41 -6.22 7.23
N PRO A 29 -3.25 -5.04 6.60
CA PRO A 29 -3.21 -4.95 5.15
C PRO A 29 -1.89 -5.52 4.61
N VAL A 30 -1.97 -6.67 3.94
CA VAL A 30 -0.83 -7.29 3.25
C VAL A 30 -0.80 -6.80 1.81
N ASN A 31 0.18 -5.95 1.49
CA ASN A 31 0.38 -5.42 0.15
C ASN A 31 1.76 -5.79 -0.39
N ARG A 32 1.87 -5.85 -1.72
CA ARG A 32 3.18 -5.96 -2.36
C ARG A 32 3.98 -4.68 -2.14
N LYS A 33 5.29 -4.83 -1.94
CA LYS A 33 6.19 -3.73 -1.57
C LYS A 33 6.14 -2.56 -2.55
N GLU A 34 6.12 -2.86 -3.85
CA GLU A 34 6.07 -1.85 -4.91
C GLU A 34 4.79 -1.01 -4.87
N ILE A 35 3.65 -1.64 -4.58
CA ILE A 35 2.35 -0.95 -4.50
C ILE A 35 2.31 -0.06 -3.27
N TYR A 36 2.78 -0.56 -2.12
CA TYR A 36 2.83 0.23 -0.89
C TYR A 36 3.70 1.48 -1.04
N GLN A 37 4.85 1.38 -1.71
CA GLN A 37 5.74 2.51 -1.96
C GLN A 37 5.12 3.57 -2.88
N LEU A 38 4.38 3.17 -3.92
CA LEU A 38 3.66 4.10 -4.78
C LEU A 38 2.60 4.88 -4.01
N ILE A 39 1.76 4.18 -3.24
CA ILE A 39 0.70 4.79 -2.42
C ILE A 39 1.32 5.77 -1.41
N GLN A 40 2.39 5.38 -0.73
CA GLN A 40 3.07 6.24 0.24
C GLN A 40 3.61 7.52 -0.42
N ARG A 41 4.20 7.40 -1.62
CA ARG A 41 4.72 8.53 -2.38
C ARG A 41 3.60 9.47 -2.84
N GLU A 42 2.49 8.94 -3.34
CA GLU A 42 1.32 9.72 -3.75
C GLU A 42 0.65 10.44 -2.57
N ASN A 43 0.55 9.77 -1.42
CA ASN A 43 0.03 10.39 -0.19
C ASN A 43 0.92 11.56 0.25
N LEU A 44 2.24 11.37 0.25
CA LEU A 44 3.21 12.45 0.55
C LEU A 44 3.10 13.61 -0.44
N ALA A 45 2.94 13.33 -1.73
CA ALA A 45 2.75 14.34 -2.76
C ALA A 45 1.44 15.13 -2.55
N SER A 46 0.37 14.43 -2.18
CA SER A 46 -0.93 15.03 -1.88
C SER A 46 -0.89 15.92 -0.64
N THR A 47 -0.18 15.52 0.43
CA THR A 47 -0.02 16.35 1.63
C THR A 47 0.77 17.63 1.36
N ARG A 48 1.68 17.63 0.38
CA ARG A 48 2.51 18.79 0.01
C ARG A 48 1.82 19.77 -0.95
N ALA A 49 0.51 19.66 -1.18
CA ALA A 49 -0.26 20.59 -2.00
C ALA A 49 -1.18 21.53 -1.19
N PRO A 50 -0.68 22.31 -0.20
CA PRO A 50 -1.52 23.22 0.60
C PRO A 50 -2.10 24.41 -0.19
N GLY A 51 -1.71 24.63 -1.47
CA GLY A 51 -2.19 25.75 -2.28
C GLY A 51 -3.23 25.40 -3.36
N LYS A 52 -3.64 24.13 -3.50
CA LYS A 52 -4.66 23.72 -4.50
C LYS A 52 -6.09 23.82 -3.98
N VAL A 53 -6.28 23.87 -2.67
CA VAL A 53 -7.60 23.83 -2.03
C VAL A 53 -8.39 25.10 -2.34
N ASP A 54 -7.78 26.28 -2.20
CA ASP A 54 -8.43 27.56 -2.52
C ASP A 54 -8.83 27.68 -4.00
N LYS A 55 -7.97 27.16 -4.89
CA LYS A 55 -8.22 27.17 -6.33
C LYS A 55 -9.37 26.21 -6.71
N LEU A 56 -9.48 25.06 -6.03
CA LEU A 56 -10.56 24.10 -6.25
C LEU A 56 -11.92 24.65 -5.77
N ILE A 57 -11.93 25.34 -4.61
CA ILE A 57 -13.15 25.97 -4.06
C ILE A 57 -13.69 27.05 -5.01
N SER A 58 -12.81 27.78 -5.69
CA SER A 58 -13.21 28.79 -6.68
C SER A 58 -13.84 28.20 -7.95
N LEU A 59 -13.49 26.97 -8.33
CA LEU A 59 -14.03 26.27 -9.50
C LEU A 59 -15.38 25.60 -9.23
N LEU A 60 -15.66 25.22 -7.98
CA LEU A 60 -16.92 24.61 -7.57
C LEU A 60 -18.03 25.64 -7.27
N LYS A 61 -17.69 26.92 -7.13
CA LYS A 61 -18.64 28.01 -6.81
C LYS A 61 -19.22 28.74 -8.04
N LYS A 62 -19.06 28.21 -9.25
CA LYS A 62 -19.65 28.75 -10.48
C LYS A 62 -20.79 27.87 -10.95
#